data_AF-A0A9P4XZV0-F1
#
_entry.id   AF-A0A9P4XZV0-F1
#
_cell.length_a   1.000
_cell.length_b   1.000
_cell.length_c   1.000
_cell.angle_alpha   90.00
_cell.angle_beta   90.00
_cell.angle_gamma   90.00
#
_symmetry.space_group_name_H-M   'P 1'
#
loop_
_entity.id
_entity.type
_entity.pdbx_description
1 polymer ?
#
loop_
_entity_poly.entity_id
_entity_poly.type
_entity_poly.pdbx_seq_one_letter_code
_entity_poly.pdbx_strand_id
1 'polypeptide(L)'
;MSSIKRKATGQIAGSDPKKPKQNASITSFFGAPKATSTSAAQGFMSSPASSAAEAAAPKFDKAKWVASLTDEQRELLKLEIDTLDESWLAQLKGEIVTREFLDLKRFLDREAGAGKKIFPPREDIYSWSRHTPFHNVKVVVIGQDPYHNHNQAHGLAFSVRPPTSAPPSLKNMYTCLKNDYPSFVPPPNRGGLLTPWAKRGVLLLNTCLTVRAHEANSHANRGWERFTQKVIDLVAARRTRGVVFMAWGSPAGKRVQKIDGKRHLVLRAVHPSPLSASRGFFDCGHFKKANEWLVTRYGEAGEIDWSLGP
;
A
#
# COMPACT_ATOMS: atom_id res chain seq x y z
N MET A 1 57.82 10.99 -39.97
CA MET A 1 58.04 10.85 -41.42
C MET A 1 57.05 9.83 -41.97
N SER A 2 56.32 10.25 -43.00
CA SER A 2 55.46 9.47 -43.92
C SER A 2 54.11 8.90 -43.44
N SER A 3 53.09 9.70 -43.72
CA SER A 3 51.70 9.37 -44.07
C SER A 3 51.56 8.46 -45.30
N ILE A 4 50.41 7.77 -45.47
CA ILE A 4 49.67 7.69 -46.74
C ILE A 4 48.19 7.31 -46.50
N LYS A 5 47.31 8.08 -47.18
CA LYS A 5 45.84 7.97 -47.34
C LYS A 5 45.49 7.23 -48.64
N ARG A 6 44.24 6.72 -48.75
CA ARG A 6 43.29 6.71 -49.91
C ARG A 6 42.04 5.88 -49.46
N LYS A 7 40.77 6.31 -49.40
CA LYS A 7 39.79 6.89 -50.37
C LYS A 7 39.68 6.03 -51.66
N ALA A 8 38.52 5.62 -52.22
CA ALA A 8 37.16 6.16 -52.14
C ALA A 8 36.08 5.18 -52.74
N THR A 9 34.81 5.44 -52.37
CA THR A 9 33.54 5.51 -53.17
C THR A 9 32.99 4.39 -54.07
N GLY A 10 31.67 4.14 -53.91
CA GLY A 10 30.71 3.72 -54.94
C GLY A 10 29.24 3.72 -54.45
N GLN A 11 28.45 4.74 -54.83
CA GLN A 11 26.96 4.76 -54.85
C GLN A 11 26.47 4.13 -56.19
N ILE A 12 25.25 3.61 -56.38
CA ILE A 12 23.96 4.26 -56.71
C ILE A 12 22.91 3.10 -56.90
N ALA A 13 21.81 3.04 -56.15
CA ALA A 13 20.39 3.36 -56.49
C ALA A 13 19.60 2.40 -57.42
N GLY A 14 18.30 2.19 -57.11
CA GLY A 14 17.33 1.58 -58.04
C GLY A 14 16.09 0.96 -57.35
N SER A 15 14.91 1.49 -57.65
CA SER A 15 13.62 1.38 -56.95
C SER A 15 12.59 0.40 -57.57
N ASP A 16 11.63 0.00 -56.71
CA ASP A 16 10.17 -0.16 -56.95
C ASP A 16 9.50 -1.45 -57.50
N PRO A 17 8.20 -1.68 -57.14
CA PRO A 17 7.63 -3.01 -56.89
C PRO A 17 6.55 -3.47 -57.90
N LYS A 18 6.12 -4.74 -57.83
CA LYS A 18 5.03 -5.33 -58.64
C LYS A 18 3.86 -5.89 -57.80
N LYS A 19 2.65 -5.59 -58.29
CA LYS A 19 1.28 -6.00 -57.89
C LYS A 19 1.04 -7.53 -57.80
N PRO A 20 -0.15 -7.92 -57.28
CA PRO A 20 -1.12 -8.62 -58.14
C PRO A 20 -2.58 -8.11 -58.06
N LYS A 21 -3.44 -8.62 -58.96
CA LYS A 21 -4.86 -8.28 -59.20
C LYS A 21 -5.83 -9.41 -58.75
N GLN A 22 -7.09 -9.00 -58.52
CA GLN A 22 -8.39 -9.66 -58.83
C GLN A 22 -8.92 -10.84 -57.98
N ASN A 23 -10.11 -10.67 -57.34
CA ASN A 23 -11.45 -11.17 -57.77
C ASN A 23 -12.46 -11.41 -56.62
N ALA A 24 -13.75 -11.20 -56.98
CA ALA A 24 -15.04 -11.73 -56.43
C ALA A 24 -15.55 -11.19 -55.08
N SER A 25 -16.71 -10.51 -54.98
CA SER A 25 -18.14 -10.89 -55.20
C SER A 25 -18.81 -11.30 -53.88
N ILE A 26 -19.67 -10.42 -53.31
CA ILE A 26 -21.15 -10.49 -53.27
C ILE A 26 -21.68 -11.40 -52.15
N THR A 27 -22.32 -10.79 -51.15
CA THR A 27 -23.67 -11.13 -50.66
C THR A 27 -24.08 -10.15 -49.56
N SER A 28 -25.11 -9.38 -49.91
CA SER A 28 -26.01 -8.59 -49.08
C SER A 28 -26.82 -9.44 -48.11
N PHE A 29 -26.96 -9.03 -46.84
CA PHE A 29 -28.16 -9.36 -46.03
C PHE A 29 -28.48 -8.22 -45.04
N PHE A 30 -29.63 -7.57 -45.29
CA PHE A 30 -30.59 -6.87 -44.40
C PHE A 30 -30.08 -6.35 -43.02
N GLY A 31 -30.26 -5.09 -42.61
CA GLY A 31 -31.46 -4.25 -42.71
C GLY A 31 -31.92 -3.90 -41.28
N ALA A 32 -31.64 -2.68 -40.83
CA ALA A 32 -32.10 -2.13 -39.54
C ALA A 32 -33.60 -1.79 -39.58
N PRO A 33 -34.29 -1.79 -38.41
CA PRO A 33 -34.79 -0.50 -37.87
C PRO A 33 -34.85 -0.55 -36.31
N LYS A 34 -35.16 0.48 -35.51
CA LYS A 34 -35.51 1.91 -35.62
C LYS A 34 -35.24 2.51 -34.23
N ALA A 35 -34.89 3.78 -34.17
CA ALA A 35 -34.84 4.56 -32.94
C ALA A 35 -36.24 5.04 -32.53
N THR A 36 -36.52 5.05 -31.23
CA THR A 36 -37.57 5.87 -30.61
C THR A 36 -37.06 6.43 -29.30
N SER A 37 -37.06 7.75 -29.24
CA SER A 37 -36.79 8.59 -28.07
C SER A 37 -38.06 8.75 -27.22
N THR A 38 -37.93 8.63 -25.90
CA THR A 38 -38.81 9.33 -24.95
C THR A 38 -38.04 9.64 -23.67
N SER A 39 -38.26 10.87 -23.20
CA SER A 39 -37.61 11.55 -22.10
C SER A 39 -38.29 11.32 -20.74
N ALA A 40 -37.44 11.30 -19.71
CA ALA A 40 -37.58 11.93 -18.38
C ALA A 40 -38.52 11.35 -17.29
N ALA A 41 -37.84 11.08 -16.17
CA ALA A 41 -38.18 11.44 -14.78
C ALA A 41 -39.15 10.55 -13.98
N GLN A 42 -38.59 9.77 -13.04
CA GLN A 42 -38.72 9.93 -11.57
C GLN A 42 -38.49 8.60 -10.82
N GLY A 43 -37.78 8.67 -9.68
CA GLY A 43 -37.95 7.75 -8.56
C GLY A 43 -36.94 6.60 -8.39
N PHE A 44 -35.68 6.89 -8.04
CA PHE A 44 -34.80 5.88 -7.44
C PHE A 44 -34.98 5.86 -5.92
N MET A 45 -35.83 4.94 -5.44
CA MET A 45 -35.72 4.42 -4.08
C MET A 45 -34.63 3.36 -4.07
N SER A 46 -33.46 3.69 -3.50
CA SER A 46 -32.39 2.73 -3.25
C SER A 46 -32.76 1.84 -2.07
N SER A 47 -33.17 0.61 -2.36
CA SER A 47 -33.09 -0.49 -1.38
C SER A 47 -31.64 -1.00 -1.33
N PRO A 48 -31.10 -1.34 -0.14
CA PRO A 48 -29.73 -1.80 -0.03
C PRO A 48 -29.61 -3.22 -0.56
N ALA A 49 -28.77 -3.41 -1.57
CA ALA A 49 -28.34 -4.73 -2.00
C ALA A 49 -27.52 -5.37 -0.88
N SER A 50 -28.07 -6.44 -0.31
CA SER A 50 -27.43 -7.30 0.67
C SER A 50 -26.17 -7.93 0.07
N SER A 51 -25.00 -7.50 0.55
CA SER A 51 -23.76 -8.23 0.33
C SER A 51 -23.87 -9.59 1.01
N ALA A 52 -23.76 -10.66 0.23
CA ALA A 52 -23.73 -12.03 0.72
C ALA A 52 -22.70 -12.17 1.84
N ALA A 53 -23.18 -12.61 3.00
CA ALA A 53 -22.42 -12.78 4.21
C ALA A 53 -21.34 -13.85 4.01
N GLU A 54 -20.08 -13.41 4.10
CA GLU A 54 -18.95 -14.28 4.39
C GLU A 54 -19.23 -14.91 5.76
N ALA A 55 -19.24 -16.26 5.83
CA ALA A 55 -19.65 -17.02 7.01
C ALA A 55 -19.03 -16.47 8.30
N ALA A 56 -19.87 -16.11 9.27
CA ALA A 56 -19.45 -15.46 10.50
C ALA A 56 -18.55 -16.39 11.31
N ALA A 57 -17.23 -16.18 11.22
CA ALA A 57 -16.26 -16.76 12.13
C ALA A 57 -16.66 -16.43 13.60
N PRO A 58 -16.38 -17.31 14.57
CA PRO A 58 -16.71 -17.04 15.97
C PRO A 58 -16.13 -15.68 16.37
N LYS A 59 -17.00 -14.78 16.83
CA LYS A 59 -16.62 -13.43 17.26
C LYS A 59 -15.55 -13.55 18.34
N PHE A 60 -14.41 -12.91 18.11
CA PHE A 60 -13.32 -12.85 19.07
C PHE A 60 -13.81 -12.16 20.35
N ASP A 61 -13.84 -12.90 21.46
CA ASP A 61 -14.15 -12.34 22.78
C ASP A 61 -12.86 -11.79 23.41
N LYS A 62 -12.70 -10.46 23.29
CA LYS A 62 -11.55 -9.72 23.83
C LYS A 62 -11.46 -9.85 25.35
N ALA A 63 -12.58 -9.76 26.07
CA ALA A 63 -12.59 -9.80 27.54
C ALA A 63 -12.14 -11.17 28.05
N LYS A 64 -12.68 -12.25 27.47
CA LYS A 64 -12.27 -13.62 27.80
C LYS A 64 -10.80 -13.88 27.48
N TRP A 65 -10.31 -13.38 26.34
CA TRP A 65 -8.90 -13.51 25.98
C TRP A 65 -7.99 -12.75 26.97
N VAL A 66 -8.32 -11.50 27.32
CA VAL A 66 -7.55 -10.73 28.31
C VAL A 66 -7.55 -11.44 29.67
N ALA A 67 -8.68 -12.00 30.11
CA ALA A 67 -8.76 -12.76 31.36
C ALA A 67 -7.90 -14.04 31.36
N SER A 68 -7.54 -14.58 30.18
CA SER A 68 -6.67 -15.76 30.06
C SER A 68 -5.18 -15.45 30.11
N LEU A 69 -4.78 -14.18 30.00
CA LEU A 69 -3.38 -13.77 30.04
C LEU A 69 -2.84 -13.77 31.47
N THR A 70 -1.54 -14.01 31.64
CA THR A 70 -0.87 -13.82 32.93
C THR A 70 -0.80 -12.33 33.31
N ASP A 71 -0.56 -12.02 34.58
CA ASP A 71 -0.45 -10.63 35.06
C ASP A 71 0.64 -9.86 34.31
N GLU A 72 1.81 -10.48 34.15
CA GLU A 72 2.93 -9.93 33.38
C GLU A 72 2.56 -9.68 31.91
N GLN A 73 1.84 -10.62 31.27
CA GLN A 73 1.38 -10.43 29.90
C GLN A 73 0.40 -9.27 29.80
N ARG A 74 -0.54 -9.12 30.75
CA ARG A 74 -1.50 -8.00 30.75
C ARG A 74 -0.80 -6.66 30.91
N GLU A 75 0.25 -6.60 31.75
CA GLU A 75 1.06 -5.39 31.92
C GLU A 75 1.82 -5.04 30.64
N LEU A 76 2.61 -5.98 30.10
CA LEU A 76 3.43 -5.76 28.90
C LEU A 76 2.58 -5.47 27.65
N LEU A 77 1.40 -6.08 27.54
CA LEU A 77 0.51 -5.96 26.38
C LEU A 77 -0.59 -4.92 26.55
N LYS A 78 -0.55 -4.09 27.60
CA LYS A 78 -1.59 -3.09 27.86
C LYS A 78 -1.85 -2.20 26.65
N LEU A 79 -0.78 -1.76 25.97
CA LEU A 79 -0.91 -0.88 24.81
C LEU A 79 -1.64 -1.58 23.64
N GLU A 80 -1.28 -2.82 23.37
CA GLU A 80 -1.87 -3.65 22.32
C GLU A 80 -3.35 -3.91 22.63
N ILE A 81 -3.66 -4.27 23.88
CA ILE A 81 -5.04 -4.47 24.35
C ILE A 81 -5.88 -3.20 24.15
N ASP A 82 -5.32 -2.03 24.46
CA ASP A 82 -6.06 -0.77 24.43
C ASP A 82 -6.20 -0.20 23.01
N THR A 83 -5.20 -0.40 22.14
CA THR A 83 -5.06 0.41 20.92
C THR A 83 -4.97 -0.36 19.61
N LEU A 84 -4.69 -1.68 19.60
CA LEU A 84 -4.88 -2.45 18.37
C LEU A 84 -6.38 -2.54 18.05
N ASP A 85 -6.74 -2.34 16.79
CA ASP A 85 -8.09 -2.61 16.32
C ASP A 85 -8.47 -4.07 16.59
N GLU A 86 -9.71 -4.31 17.03
CA GLU A 86 -10.13 -5.64 17.48
C GLU A 86 -10.05 -6.69 16.39
N SER A 87 -10.28 -6.30 15.12
CA SER A 87 -10.17 -7.23 13.99
C SER A 87 -8.74 -7.69 13.77
N TRP A 88 -7.75 -6.85 14.08
CA TRP A 88 -6.34 -7.20 14.06
C TRP A 88 -5.91 -7.97 15.31
N LEU A 89 -6.37 -7.55 16.49
CA LEU A 89 -6.09 -8.23 17.75
C LEU A 89 -6.56 -9.69 17.70
N ALA A 90 -7.72 -9.95 17.09
CA ALA A 90 -8.22 -11.31 16.87
C ALA A 90 -7.25 -12.20 16.08
N GLN A 91 -6.56 -11.63 15.09
CA GLN A 91 -5.59 -12.34 14.23
C GLN A 91 -4.21 -12.45 14.87
N LEU A 92 -3.82 -11.46 15.68
CA LEU A 92 -2.49 -11.31 16.25
C LEU A 92 -2.35 -11.80 17.69
N LYS A 93 -3.47 -12.15 18.37
CA LYS A 93 -3.47 -12.58 19.77
C LYS A 93 -2.46 -13.68 20.12
N GLY A 94 -2.19 -14.59 19.18
CA GLY A 94 -1.17 -15.64 19.34
C GLY A 94 0.26 -15.15 19.14
N GLU A 95 0.47 -14.15 18.28
CA GLU A 95 1.80 -13.58 18.01
C GLU A 95 2.26 -12.69 19.16
N ILE A 96 1.37 -11.87 19.71
CA ILE A 96 1.74 -10.88 20.75
C ILE A 96 2.03 -11.51 22.11
N VAL A 97 1.66 -12.78 22.33
CA VAL A 97 2.02 -13.53 23.54
C VAL A 97 3.29 -14.37 23.38
N THR A 98 3.92 -14.33 22.20
CA THR A 98 5.20 -15.03 21.97
C THR A 98 6.31 -14.39 22.80
N ARG A 99 7.30 -15.19 23.19
CA ARG A 99 8.47 -14.71 23.93
C ARG A 99 9.13 -13.53 23.22
N GLU A 100 9.27 -13.60 21.90
CA GLU A 100 9.97 -12.59 21.12
C GLU A 100 9.23 -11.26 21.08
N PHE A 101 7.90 -11.27 21.04
CA PHE A 101 7.12 -10.04 21.16
C PHE A 101 7.19 -9.45 22.57
N LEU A 102 7.12 -10.29 23.61
CA LEU A 102 7.26 -9.83 25.00
C LEU A 102 8.66 -9.26 25.28
N ASP A 103 9.72 -9.85 24.71
CA ASP A 103 11.09 -9.33 24.80
C ASP A 103 11.22 -7.96 24.12
N LEU A 104 10.53 -7.75 22.99
CA LEU A 104 10.39 -6.42 22.37
C LEU A 104 9.69 -5.43 23.30
N LYS A 105 8.61 -5.82 23.99
CA LYS A 105 7.92 -4.95 24.96
C LYS A 105 8.85 -4.51 26.09
N ARG A 106 9.56 -5.45 26.70
CA ARG A 106 10.56 -5.15 27.75
C ARG A 106 11.67 -4.23 27.25
N PHE A 107 12.11 -4.40 26.00
CA PHE A 107 13.08 -3.48 25.39
C PHE A 107 12.52 -2.05 25.32
N LEU A 108 11.28 -1.88 24.85
CA LEU A 108 10.65 -0.56 24.74
C LEU A 108 10.41 0.09 26.12
N ASP A 109 10.04 -0.70 27.14
CA ASP A 109 9.88 -0.18 28.49
C ASP A 109 11.22 0.25 29.10
N ARG A 110 12.32 -0.48 28.83
CA ARG A 110 13.68 -0.03 29.20
C ARG A 110 14.08 1.26 28.50
N GLU A 111 13.77 1.41 27.22
CA GLU A 111 14.03 2.64 26.47
C GLU A 111 13.28 3.83 27.07
N ALA A 112 12.00 3.65 27.38
CA ALA A 112 11.18 4.66 28.03
C ALA A 112 11.68 4.99 29.45
N GLY A 113 12.03 3.97 30.25
CA GLY A 113 12.57 4.13 31.60
C GLY A 113 13.94 4.82 31.62
N ALA A 114 14.72 4.68 30.55
CA ALA A 114 15.98 5.40 30.34
C ALA A 114 15.79 6.85 29.82
N GLY A 115 14.54 7.35 29.78
CA GLY A 115 14.22 8.72 29.35
C GLY A 115 14.39 8.96 27.85
N LYS A 116 14.46 7.92 27.02
CA LYS A 116 14.61 8.08 25.56
C LYS A 116 13.31 8.61 24.97
N LYS A 117 13.41 9.65 24.14
CA LYS A 117 12.27 10.13 23.34
C LYS A 117 12.06 9.17 22.16
N ILE A 118 10.92 8.50 22.13
CA ILE A 118 10.54 7.54 21.09
C ILE A 118 9.40 8.11 20.26
N PHE A 119 9.43 7.86 18.95
CA PHE A 119 8.37 8.14 18.00
C PHE A 119 7.82 6.85 17.37
N PRO A 120 6.53 6.84 16.97
CA PRO A 120 5.52 7.86 17.26
C PRO A 120 5.16 7.89 18.77
N PRO A 121 4.30 8.82 19.24
CA PRO A 121 3.67 8.70 20.56
C PRO A 121 3.11 7.29 20.80
N ARG A 122 3.10 6.82 22.05
CA ARG A 122 2.85 5.40 22.38
C ARG A 122 1.49 4.93 21.85
N GLU A 123 0.46 5.76 22.02
CA GLU A 123 -0.91 5.56 21.54
C GLU A 123 -1.02 5.46 20.01
N ASP A 124 -0.09 6.07 19.28
CA ASP A 124 -0.08 6.10 17.82
C ASP A 124 0.66 4.91 17.19
N ILE A 125 1.40 4.09 17.96
CA ILE A 125 2.19 2.96 17.43
C ILE A 125 1.34 2.02 16.54
N TYR A 126 0.09 1.78 16.94
CA TYR A 126 -0.84 0.88 16.25
C TYR A 126 -1.89 1.60 15.39
N SER A 127 -1.72 2.89 15.08
CA SER A 127 -2.67 3.66 14.27
C SER A 127 -2.97 3.04 12.91
N TRP A 128 -1.99 2.35 12.31
CA TRP A 128 -2.18 1.58 11.07
C TRP A 128 -3.35 0.58 11.15
N SER A 129 -3.51 -0.09 12.31
CA SER A 129 -4.53 -1.11 12.50
C SER A 129 -5.93 -0.50 12.61
N ARG A 130 -6.04 0.64 13.29
CA ARG A 130 -7.30 1.37 13.52
C ARG A 130 -7.77 2.11 12.28
N HIS A 131 -6.84 2.64 11.49
CA HIS A 131 -7.20 3.30 10.25
C HIS A 131 -7.51 2.32 9.11
N THR A 132 -6.96 1.10 9.16
CA THR A 132 -7.25 0.04 8.19
C THR A 132 -7.57 -1.27 8.92
N PRO A 133 -8.81 -1.46 9.39
CA PRO A 133 -9.24 -2.73 9.98
C PRO A 133 -8.96 -3.92 9.05
N PHE A 134 -8.70 -5.10 9.61
CA PHE A 134 -8.20 -6.27 8.89
C PHE A 134 -9.04 -6.64 7.64
N HIS A 135 -10.36 -6.58 7.78
CA HIS A 135 -11.30 -6.93 6.72
C HIS A 135 -11.41 -5.88 5.60
N ASN A 136 -10.89 -4.67 5.83
CA ASN A 136 -10.88 -3.57 4.87
C ASN A 136 -9.60 -3.49 4.05
N VAL A 137 -8.58 -4.31 4.36
CA VAL A 137 -7.30 -4.29 3.63
C VAL A 137 -7.51 -4.71 2.17
N LYS A 138 -7.15 -3.79 1.26
CA LYS A 138 -7.13 -3.96 -0.20
C LYS A 138 -5.72 -3.75 -0.77
N VAL A 139 -4.94 -2.85 -0.18
CA VAL A 139 -3.55 -2.55 -0.55
C VAL A 139 -2.68 -2.55 0.70
N VAL A 140 -1.44 -3.04 0.61
CA VAL A 140 -0.40 -2.91 1.65
C VAL A 140 0.77 -2.14 1.07
N VAL A 141 1.12 -1.01 1.70
CA VAL A 141 2.32 -0.22 1.37
C VAL A 141 3.32 -0.39 2.50
N ILE A 142 4.52 -0.84 2.16
CA ILE A 142 5.54 -1.22 3.15
C ILE A 142 6.59 -0.09 3.27
N GLY A 143 6.63 0.55 4.43
CA GLY A 143 7.70 1.46 4.84
C GLY A 143 8.79 0.76 5.66
N GLN A 144 9.92 1.43 5.89
CA GLN A 144 11.02 0.89 6.67
C GLN A 144 10.86 1.19 8.16
N ASP A 145 11.09 2.43 8.57
CA ASP A 145 10.96 2.95 9.92
C ASP A 145 10.06 4.21 9.96
N PRO A 146 9.55 4.60 11.15
CA PRO A 146 8.83 5.84 11.29
C PRO A 146 9.78 7.03 11.07
N TYR A 147 9.22 8.18 10.67
CA TYR A 147 9.99 9.42 10.70
C TYR A 147 10.47 9.75 12.12
N HIS A 148 11.74 10.11 12.24
CA HIS A 148 12.42 10.25 13.53
C HIS A 148 12.52 11.70 14.04
N ASN A 149 11.94 12.69 13.36
CA ASN A 149 11.88 14.06 13.89
C ASN A 149 10.53 14.35 14.56
N HIS A 150 10.53 15.41 15.37
CA HIS A 150 9.34 15.87 16.08
C HIS A 150 8.15 16.11 15.16
N ASN A 151 6.97 15.71 15.62
CA ASN A 151 5.67 15.90 14.97
C ASN A 151 5.52 15.24 13.57
N GLN A 152 6.42 14.32 13.20
CA GLN A 152 6.33 13.63 11.92
C GLN A 152 5.56 12.30 12.01
N ALA A 153 6.08 11.35 12.78
CA ALA A 153 5.50 10.00 12.85
C ALA A 153 4.21 9.97 13.68
N HIS A 154 3.19 9.31 13.14
CA HIS A 154 1.89 9.11 13.79
C HIS A 154 1.30 7.71 13.54
N GLY A 155 2.18 6.73 13.30
CA GLY A 155 1.81 5.32 13.16
C GLY A 155 1.41 4.85 11.76
N LEU A 156 1.54 5.70 10.74
CA LEU A 156 1.29 5.36 9.33
C LEU A 156 2.56 5.55 8.51
N ALA A 157 2.93 4.55 7.70
CA ALA A 157 4.07 4.65 6.78
C ALA A 157 3.91 5.83 5.81
N PHE A 158 5.01 6.53 5.54
CA PHE A 158 5.11 7.71 4.64
C PHE A 158 4.25 8.93 5.02
N SER A 159 3.36 8.84 6.01
CA SER A 159 2.45 9.93 6.36
C SER A 159 2.99 10.81 7.48
N VAL A 160 2.68 12.11 7.41
CA VAL A 160 2.92 13.10 8.46
C VAL A 160 1.66 13.90 8.78
N ARG A 161 1.52 14.38 10.02
CA ARG A 161 0.38 15.23 10.42
C ARG A 161 0.61 16.70 10.05
N PRO A 162 -0.46 17.48 9.76
CA PRO A 162 -0.34 18.93 9.73
C PRO A 162 0.22 19.45 11.07
N PRO A 163 1.01 20.54 11.05
CA PRO A 163 1.38 21.37 9.90
C PRO A 163 2.63 20.89 9.15
N THR A 164 3.15 19.69 9.45
CA THR A 164 4.37 19.18 8.82
C THR A 164 4.18 18.98 7.31
N SER A 165 5.06 19.61 6.52
CA SER A 165 5.09 19.41 5.07
C SER A 165 5.49 17.98 4.71
N ALA A 166 4.95 17.48 3.60
CA ALA A 166 5.31 16.19 3.01
C ALA A 166 6.83 16.03 2.90
N PRO A 167 7.42 14.96 3.47
CA PRO A 167 8.84 14.68 3.31
C PRO A 167 9.21 14.37 1.85
N PRO A 168 10.52 14.41 1.48
CA PRO A 168 10.94 14.23 0.09
C PRO A 168 10.42 12.94 -0.57
N SER A 169 10.42 11.82 0.15
CA SER A 169 9.87 10.56 -0.36
C SER A 169 8.38 10.66 -0.68
N LEU A 170 7.59 11.33 0.17
CA LEU A 170 6.16 11.50 -0.08
C LEU A 170 5.88 12.44 -1.25
N LYS A 171 6.69 13.50 -1.41
CA LYS A 171 6.62 14.35 -2.62
C LYS A 171 6.86 13.55 -3.89
N ASN A 172 7.81 12.62 -3.87
CA ASN A 172 8.06 11.74 -5.02
C ASN A 172 6.90 10.76 -5.27
N MET A 173 6.22 10.28 -4.22
CA MET A 173 4.96 9.53 -4.37
C MET A 173 3.87 10.37 -5.04
N TYR A 174 3.74 11.65 -4.70
CA TYR A 174 2.81 12.56 -5.39
C TYR A 174 3.16 12.77 -6.87
N THR A 175 4.45 12.85 -7.22
CA THR A 175 4.88 12.91 -8.62
C THR A 175 4.49 11.64 -9.38
N CYS A 176 4.77 10.46 -8.83
CA CYS A 176 4.35 9.19 -9.43
C CYS A 176 2.82 9.10 -9.58
N LEU A 177 2.08 9.51 -8.53
CA LEU A 177 0.62 9.51 -8.57
C LEU A 177 0.06 10.48 -9.62
N LYS A 178 0.70 11.64 -9.83
CA LYS A 178 0.35 12.59 -10.89
C LYS A 178 0.59 12.03 -12.29
N ASN A 179 1.64 11.23 -12.47
CA ASN A 179 1.92 10.54 -13.73
C ASN A 179 0.86 9.47 -14.02
N ASP A 180 0.43 8.73 -12.98
CA ASP A 180 -0.63 7.72 -13.09
C ASP A 180 -2.01 8.36 -13.33
N TYR A 181 -2.29 9.47 -12.64
CA TYR A 181 -3.54 10.22 -12.68
C TYR A 181 -3.26 11.71 -12.90
N PRO A 182 -3.27 12.19 -14.16
CA PRO A 182 -3.02 13.60 -14.46
C PRO A 182 -3.99 14.58 -13.80
N SER A 183 -5.16 14.13 -13.34
CA SER A 183 -6.13 14.92 -12.57
C SER A 183 -5.76 15.08 -11.09
N PHE A 184 -4.82 14.29 -10.55
CA PHE A 184 -4.42 14.37 -9.14
C PHE A 184 -3.87 15.77 -8.80
N VAL A 185 -4.28 16.29 -7.64
CA VAL A 185 -3.80 17.56 -7.10
C VAL A 185 -3.21 17.27 -5.71
N PRO A 186 -1.93 17.63 -5.47
CA PRO A 186 -1.35 17.52 -4.13
C PRO A 186 -2.15 18.33 -3.11
N PRO A 187 -2.23 17.88 -1.84
CA PRO A 187 -2.99 18.58 -0.82
C PRO A 187 -2.44 20.00 -0.56
N PRO A 188 -3.30 20.94 -0.12
CA PRO A 188 -2.88 22.30 0.21
C PRO A 188 -1.82 22.30 1.34
N ASN A 189 -1.13 23.44 1.49
CA ASN A 189 -0.08 23.62 2.50
C ASN A 189 1.06 22.59 2.43
N ARG A 190 1.24 21.94 1.28
CA ARG A 190 2.23 20.86 1.07
C ARG A 190 2.03 19.71 2.06
N GLY A 191 0.78 19.40 2.43
CA GLY A 191 0.44 18.41 3.45
C GLY A 191 0.86 16.97 3.11
N GLY A 192 0.99 16.14 4.14
CA GLY A 192 1.41 14.74 4.02
C GLY A 192 0.53 13.71 4.74
N LEU A 193 -0.72 14.07 5.03
CA LEU A 193 -1.63 13.21 5.78
C LEU A 193 -2.29 12.18 4.86
N LEU A 194 -1.97 10.89 5.05
CA LEU A 194 -2.45 9.79 4.22
C LEU A 194 -3.57 8.98 4.90
N THR A 195 -4.15 9.50 5.99
CA THR A 195 -5.32 8.91 6.62
C THR A 195 -6.49 8.66 5.65
N PRO A 196 -6.76 9.50 4.62
CA PRO A 196 -7.77 9.20 3.61
C PRO A 196 -7.53 7.86 2.90
N TRP A 197 -6.28 7.58 2.49
CA TRP A 197 -5.93 6.30 1.85
C TRP A 197 -6.13 5.13 2.81
N ALA A 198 -5.70 5.28 4.07
CA ALA A 198 -5.84 4.22 5.06
C ALA A 198 -7.31 3.84 5.29
N LYS A 199 -8.20 4.84 5.43
CA LYS A 199 -9.65 4.63 5.56
C LYS A 199 -10.28 3.97 4.32
N ARG A 200 -9.64 4.07 3.15
CA ARG A 200 -10.08 3.46 1.89
C ARG A 200 -9.52 2.05 1.66
N GLY A 201 -8.78 1.50 2.62
CA GLY A 201 -8.28 0.11 2.58
C GLY A 201 -6.77 -0.02 2.29
N VAL A 202 -6.01 1.06 2.40
CA VAL A 202 -4.55 1.07 2.22
C VAL A 202 -3.83 0.90 3.57
N LEU A 203 -3.36 -0.30 3.85
CA LEU A 203 -2.55 -0.60 5.03
C LEU A 203 -1.14 0.03 4.88
N LEU A 204 -0.93 1.18 5.52
CA LEU A 204 0.34 1.91 5.55
C LEU A 204 1.23 1.41 6.70
N LEU A 205 2.01 0.35 6.47
CA LEU A 205 2.74 -0.38 7.51
C LEU A 205 4.25 -0.18 7.40
N ASN A 206 4.89 0.33 8.46
CA ASN A 206 6.35 0.29 8.57
C ASN A 206 6.82 -1.08 9.07
N THR A 207 7.99 -1.54 8.63
CA THR A 207 8.59 -2.79 9.14
C THR A 207 9.07 -2.67 10.59
N CYS A 208 9.53 -1.48 10.99
CA CYS A 208 9.78 -1.09 12.37
C CYS A 208 8.71 -0.09 12.81
N LEU A 209 8.08 -0.29 13.97
CA LEU A 209 6.95 0.58 14.39
C LEU A 209 7.37 1.70 15.34
N THR A 210 8.59 1.69 15.87
CA THR A 210 9.12 2.76 16.72
C THR A 210 10.55 3.14 16.35
N VAL A 211 10.95 4.35 16.70
CA VAL A 211 12.31 4.89 16.49
C VAL A 211 12.63 5.91 17.57
N ARG A 212 13.89 6.08 17.93
CA ARG A 212 14.32 7.18 18.82
C ARG A 212 14.30 8.49 18.04
N ALA A 213 14.07 9.59 18.74
CA ALA A 213 14.19 10.91 18.17
C ALA A 213 15.59 11.11 17.57
N HIS A 214 15.65 11.54 16.32
CA HIS A 214 16.85 11.85 15.55
C HIS A 214 17.82 10.67 15.29
N GLU A 215 17.45 9.43 15.64
CA GLU A 215 18.27 8.23 15.42
C GLU A 215 17.52 7.23 14.54
N ALA A 216 17.60 7.41 13.21
CA ALA A 216 17.00 6.48 12.25
C ALA A 216 17.47 5.03 12.49
N ASN A 217 16.58 4.06 12.28
CA ASN A 217 16.85 2.63 12.53
C ASN A 217 17.26 2.24 13.98
N SER A 218 17.12 3.10 14.99
CA SER A 218 17.57 2.79 16.36
C SER A 218 16.94 1.54 16.98
N HIS A 219 15.73 1.16 16.54
CA HIS A 219 15.01 -0.03 17.01
C HIS A 219 14.99 -1.17 15.99
N ALA A 220 15.82 -1.10 14.95
CA ALA A 220 15.96 -2.19 14.00
C ALA A 220 16.47 -3.46 14.69
N ASN A 221 15.97 -4.62 14.23
CA ASN A 221 16.27 -5.95 14.75
C ASN A 221 15.93 -6.15 16.24
N ARG A 222 15.01 -5.35 16.80
CA ARG A 222 14.53 -5.49 18.19
C ARG A 222 13.25 -6.30 18.32
N GLY A 223 12.66 -6.74 17.20
CA GLY A 223 11.51 -7.64 17.17
C GLY A 223 10.35 -7.14 16.32
N TRP A 224 10.30 -5.84 16.00
CA TRP A 224 9.23 -5.27 15.17
C TRP A 224 9.13 -5.92 13.80
N GLU A 225 10.26 -6.23 13.17
CA GLU A 225 10.30 -6.82 11.84
C GLU A 225 9.66 -8.20 11.79
N ARG A 226 9.75 -8.96 12.88
CA ARG A 226 9.07 -10.26 13.00
C ARG A 226 7.57 -10.07 13.15
N PHE A 227 7.16 -9.16 14.03
CA PHE A 227 5.76 -8.84 14.24
C PHE A 227 5.09 -8.31 12.96
N THR A 228 5.71 -7.36 12.26
CA THR A 228 5.16 -6.78 11.04
C THR A 228 5.24 -7.73 9.85
N GLN A 229 6.20 -8.66 9.81
CA GLN A 229 6.16 -9.79 8.88
C GLN A 229 4.93 -10.67 9.14
N LYS A 230 4.60 -10.96 10.41
CA LYS A 230 3.38 -11.72 10.74
C LYS A 230 2.12 -11.01 10.26
N VAL A 231 2.06 -9.68 10.36
CA VAL A 231 0.96 -8.87 9.80
C VAL A 231 0.83 -9.09 8.28
N ILE A 232 1.94 -8.98 7.54
CA ILE A 232 1.97 -9.21 6.08
C ILE A 232 1.53 -10.64 5.74
N ASP A 233 2.05 -11.63 6.46
CA ASP A 233 1.75 -13.05 6.24
C ASP A 233 0.26 -13.35 6.53
N LEU A 234 -0.33 -12.75 7.56
CA LEU A 234 -1.75 -12.88 7.88
C LEU A 234 -2.63 -12.29 6.79
N VAL A 235 -2.27 -11.12 6.24
CA VAL A 235 -2.98 -10.53 5.09
C VAL A 235 -2.93 -11.48 3.91
N ALA A 236 -1.75 -11.99 3.55
CA ALA A 236 -1.59 -12.92 2.43
C ALA A 236 -2.36 -14.25 2.65
N ALA A 237 -2.35 -14.76 3.87
CA ALA A 237 -3.00 -16.03 4.19
C ALA A 237 -4.53 -15.93 4.22
N ARG A 238 -5.09 -14.83 4.74
CA ARG A 238 -6.52 -14.73 5.08
C ARG A 238 -7.35 -13.86 4.13
N ARG A 239 -6.73 -12.94 3.38
CA ARG A 239 -7.47 -12.11 2.40
C ARG A 239 -7.62 -12.86 1.09
N THR A 240 -8.59 -13.77 1.06
CA THR A 240 -8.84 -14.73 -0.03
C THR A 240 -9.20 -14.07 -1.38
N ARG A 241 -9.87 -12.91 -1.36
CA ARG A 241 -10.16 -12.09 -2.55
C ARG A 241 -8.90 -11.51 -3.21
N GLY A 242 -7.76 -11.57 -2.53
CA GLY A 242 -6.49 -11.03 -3.00
C GLY A 242 -6.27 -9.57 -2.57
N VAL A 243 -5.01 -9.16 -2.48
CA VAL A 243 -4.57 -7.84 -2.01
C VAL A 243 -3.40 -7.39 -2.87
N VAL A 244 -3.24 -6.08 -3.06
CA VAL A 244 -2.07 -5.50 -3.71
C VAL A 244 -0.98 -5.22 -2.67
N PHE A 245 0.24 -5.71 -2.88
CA PHE A 245 1.41 -5.39 -2.06
C PHE A 245 2.35 -4.48 -2.84
N MET A 246 2.54 -3.25 -2.36
CA MET A 246 3.50 -2.29 -2.88
C MET A 246 4.79 -2.33 -2.06
N ALA A 247 5.84 -2.84 -2.68
CA ALA A 247 7.15 -3.03 -2.06
C ALA A 247 8.21 -2.18 -2.78
N TRP A 248 8.50 -1.02 -2.21
CA TRP A 248 9.44 -0.05 -2.80
C TRP A 248 10.81 -0.14 -2.11
N GLY A 249 11.84 -0.47 -2.90
CA GLY A 249 13.19 -0.70 -2.42
C GLY A 249 13.45 -2.14 -1.99
N SER A 250 14.74 -2.50 -1.90
CA SER A 250 15.19 -3.85 -1.55
C SER A 250 14.66 -4.34 -0.17
N PRO A 251 14.65 -3.52 0.90
CA PRO A 251 14.13 -3.96 2.20
C PRO A 251 12.66 -4.40 2.14
N ALA A 252 11.79 -3.58 1.54
CA ALA A 252 10.38 -3.93 1.35
C ALA A 252 10.22 -5.14 0.41
N GLY A 253 11.02 -5.20 -0.66
CA GLY A 253 11.01 -6.32 -1.59
C GLY A 253 11.27 -7.67 -0.93
N LYS A 254 12.19 -7.75 0.03
CA LYS A 254 12.46 -8.98 0.78
C LYS A 254 11.25 -9.49 1.57
N ARG A 255 10.41 -8.59 2.10
CA ARG A 255 9.23 -8.93 2.92
C ARG A 255 8.11 -9.62 2.15
N VAL A 256 8.05 -9.40 0.85
CA VAL A 256 6.98 -9.90 -0.03
C VAL A 256 7.44 -11.04 -0.95
N GLN A 257 8.61 -11.64 -0.71
CA GLN A 257 9.15 -12.71 -1.57
C GLN A 257 8.30 -13.98 -1.58
N LYS A 258 7.68 -14.30 -0.45
CA LYS A 258 6.89 -15.54 -0.27
C LYS A 258 5.39 -15.36 -0.59
N ILE A 259 4.99 -14.18 -1.06
CA ILE A 259 3.59 -13.90 -1.37
C ILE A 259 3.20 -14.61 -2.67
N ASP A 260 2.09 -15.35 -2.63
CA ASP A 260 1.51 -15.99 -3.80
C ASP A 260 1.02 -14.96 -4.82
N GLY A 261 1.80 -14.79 -5.89
CA GLY A 261 1.49 -13.88 -7.00
C GLY A 261 0.29 -14.31 -7.87
N LYS A 262 -0.29 -15.50 -7.67
CA LYS A 262 -1.54 -15.90 -8.33
C LYS A 262 -2.76 -15.31 -7.61
N ARG A 263 -2.70 -15.28 -6.27
CA ARG A 263 -3.76 -14.72 -5.42
C ARG A 263 -3.64 -13.21 -5.25
N HIS A 264 -2.42 -12.72 -5.08
CA HIS A 264 -2.13 -11.32 -4.78
C HIS A 264 -1.38 -10.66 -5.93
N LEU A 265 -1.48 -9.34 -6.03
CA LEU A 265 -0.61 -8.55 -6.90
C LEU A 265 0.58 -8.04 -6.09
N VAL A 266 1.80 -8.29 -6.55
CA VAL A 266 3.01 -7.75 -5.92
C VAL A 266 3.68 -6.77 -6.87
N LEU A 267 3.68 -5.49 -6.50
CA LEU A 267 4.27 -4.40 -7.27
C LEU A 267 5.60 -3.98 -6.63
N ARG A 268 6.69 -4.05 -7.41
CA ARG A 268 8.06 -3.77 -6.94
C ARG A 268 8.68 -2.65 -7.75
N ALA A 269 9.29 -1.69 -7.06
CA ALA A 269 10.07 -0.62 -7.68
C ALA A 269 11.23 -0.21 -6.76
N VAL A 270 12.08 0.70 -7.22
CA VAL A 270 13.05 1.39 -6.34
C VAL A 270 12.32 2.22 -5.27
N HIS A 271 13.00 2.60 -4.19
CA HIS A 271 12.36 3.37 -3.12
C HIS A 271 12.05 4.81 -3.58
N PRO A 272 10.97 5.47 -3.09
CA PRO A 272 10.65 6.87 -3.41
C PRO A 272 11.65 7.90 -2.87
N SER A 273 12.69 7.51 -2.13
CA SER A 273 13.71 8.44 -1.61
C SER A 273 14.39 9.19 -2.76
N PRO A 274 14.79 10.46 -2.58
CA PRO A 274 15.60 11.21 -3.56
C PRO A 274 16.83 10.44 -4.06
N LEU A 275 17.41 9.58 -3.22
CA LEU A 275 18.58 8.75 -3.56
C LEU A 275 18.29 7.68 -4.63
N SER A 276 17.01 7.37 -4.88
CA SER A 276 16.62 6.27 -5.77
C SER A 276 15.46 6.56 -6.72
N ALA A 277 14.65 7.59 -6.46
CA ALA A 277 13.41 7.79 -7.20
C ALA A 277 13.61 7.96 -8.72
N SER A 278 14.69 8.63 -9.14
CA SER A 278 15.05 8.80 -10.56
C SER A 278 15.40 7.49 -11.28
N ARG A 279 15.66 6.40 -10.55
CA ARG A 279 15.95 5.06 -11.11
C ARG A 279 14.68 4.27 -11.48
N GLY A 280 13.57 4.97 -11.73
CA GLY A 280 12.32 4.36 -12.21
C GLY A 280 11.17 4.31 -11.21
N PHE A 281 11.20 5.07 -10.11
CA PHE A 281 10.02 5.17 -9.23
C PHE A 281 8.91 6.02 -9.86
N PHE A 282 9.27 7.15 -10.48
CA PHE A 282 8.30 8.12 -11.01
C PHE A 282 7.37 7.54 -12.08
N ASP A 283 7.85 6.57 -12.85
CA ASP A 283 7.13 5.99 -13.98
C ASP A 283 6.70 4.53 -13.72
N CYS A 284 6.70 4.10 -12.46
CA CYS A 284 6.43 2.69 -12.13
C CYS A 284 4.96 2.27 -12.40
N GLY A 285 4.01 3.21 -12.43
CA GLY A 285 2.60 2.93 -12.73
C GLY A 285 1.83 2.28 -11.59
N HIS A 286 2.38 2.28 -10.35
CA HIS A 286 1.88 1.39 -9.30
C HIS A 286 0.47 1.72 -8.81
N PHE A 287 0.09 3.00 -8.72
CA PHE A 287 -1.23 3.37 -8.22
C PHE A 287 -2.32 3.02 -9.22
N LYS A 288 -2.05 3.22 -10.52
CA LYS A 288 -2.93 2.80 -11.61
C LYS A 288 -3.06 1.29 -11.70
N LYS A 289 -1.93 0.56 -11.76
CA LYS A 289 -1.91 -0.91 -11.80
C LYS A 289 -2.64 -1.55 -10.61
N ALA A 290 -2.51 -0.94 -9.43
CA ALA A 290 -3.22 -1.40 -8.23
C ALA A 290 -4.74 -1.29 -8.41
N ASN A 291 -5.25 -0.15 -8.86
CA ASN A 291 -6.68 0.06 -9.08
C ASN A 291 -7.23 -0.85 -10.19
N GLU A 292 -6.56 -0.91 -11.35
CA GLU A 292 -6.94 -1.80 -12.45
C GLU A 292 -7.09 -3.25 -11.96
N TRP A 293 -6.12 -3.74 -11.18
CA TRP A 293 -6.19 -5.08 -10.61
C TRP A 293 -7.28 -5.24 -9.55
N LEU A 294 -7.45 -4.24 -8.67
CA LEU A 294 -8.51 -4.27 -7.65
C LEU A 294 -9.89 -4.34 -8.29
N VAL A 295 -10.14 -3.63 -9.39
CA VAL A 295 -11.42 -3.70 -10.12
C VAL A 295 -11.69 -5.13 -10.60
N THR A 296 -10.68 -5.85 -11.08
CA THR A 296 -10.86 -7.27 -11.48
C THR A 296 -11.24 -8.21 -10.33
N ARG A 297 -10.93 -7.84 -9.08
CA ARG A 297 -11.15 -8.67 -7.87
C ARG A 297 -12.37 -8.22 -7.05
N TYR A 298 -12.69 -6.94 -7.10
CA TYR A 298 -13.64 -6.28 -6.22
C TYR A 298 -14.77 -5.54 -6.95
N GLY A 299 -14.72 -5.46 -8.29
CA GLY A 299 -15.57 -4.59 -9.09
C GLY A 299 -15.17 -3.12 -8.97
N GLU A 300 -15.92 -2.22 -9.61
CA GLU A 300 -15.64 -0.78 -9.63
C GLU A 300 -15.53 -0.16 -8.22
N ALA A 301 -16.40 -0.56 -7.29
CA ALA A 301 -16.33 -0.12 -5.88
C ALA A 301 -15.09 -0.63 -5.11
N GLY A 302 -14.32 -1.52 -5.74
CA GLY A 302 -13.04 -2.01 -5.27
C GLY A 302 -11.92 -0.98 -5.32
N GLU A 303 -12.01 -0.01 -6.22
CA GLU A 303 -10.99 0.98 -6.49
C GLU A 303 -10.59 1.77 -5.23
N ILE A 304 -9.32 2.17 -5.14
CA ILE A 304 -8.87 3.16 -4.16
C ILE A 304 -8.93 4.53 -4.82
N ASP A 305 -9.76 5.42 -4.28
CA ASP A 305 -9.60 6.84 -4.54
C ASP A 305 -8.29 7.32 -3.89
N TRP A 306 -7.32 7.71 -4.73
CA TRP A 306 -6.01 8.20 -4.29
C TRP A 306 -5.98 9.72 -4.02
N SER A 307 -7.11 10.42 -4.14
CA SER A 307 -7.23 11.83 -3.74
C SER A 307 -6.90 12.01 -2.25
N LEU A 308 -6.38 13.19 -1.89
CA LEU A 308 -6.11 13.58 -0.50
C LEU A 308 -6.93 14.79 -0.04
N GLY A 309 -7.78 15.31 -0.91
CA GLY A 309 -8.80 16.32 -0.59
C GLY A 309 -10.16 15.68 -0.28
N PRO A 310 -11.09 16.45 0.31
CA PRO A 310 -12.50 16.08 0.38
C PRO A 310 -13.12 15.95 -1.01
#